data_AF-A0A6J3A5B1-F1
#
_entry.id   AF-A0A6J3A5B1-F1
#
_cell.length_a   1.000
_cell.length_b   1.000
_cell.length_c   1.000
_cell.angle_alpha   90.00
_cell.angle_beta   90.00
_cell.angle_gamma   90.00
#
_symmetry.space_group_name_H-M   'P 1'
#
loop_
_entity.id
_entity.type
_entity.pdbx_description
1 polymer ?
#
loop_
_entity_poly.entity_id
_entity_poly.type
_entity_poly.pdbx_seq_one_letter_code
_entity_poly.pdbx_strand_id
1 'polypeptide(L)'
;IPCGPPPAIANGDFVSTNREYFPYGTVVTYCCNLGERKRKLFDLVGELSIYCTSEDNQVGIWSGPPPRCIIPNKCTRPEVENGIMMSENRSLFLHEMVRFTCQPGFTMKGPSTVHCQGQDQWVPELPSCSRVKSCAALLDQLPNGRVLVPLNLQLGAKVSFICDEGFQLKGSSASYCVLVGTESLWNSSAPVCEHE
;
A
#
# COMPACT_ATOMS: atom_id res chain seq x y z
N ILE A 1 31.22 -12.12 -41.60
CA ILE A 1 29.75 -12.04 -41.46
C ILE A 1 29.44 -10.83 -40.59
N PRO A 2 28.92 -9.72 -41.14
CA PRO A 2 28.55 -8.56 -40.35
C PRO A 2 27.11 -8.68 -39.83
N CYS A 3 26.86 -8.14 -38.64
CA CYS A 3 25.51 -7.92 -38.14
C CYS A 3 24.94 -6.61 -38.69
N GLY A 4 23.62 -6.53 -38.76
CA GLY A 4 22.92 -5.26 -38.95
C GLY A 4 23.11 -4.32 -37.74
N PRO A 5 22.69 -3.05 -37.86
CA PRO A 5 22.77 -2.10 -36.76
C PRO A 5 22.07 -2.64 -35.50
N PRO A 6 22.63 -2.41 -34.29
CA PRO A 6 22.02 -2.86 -33.04
C PRO A 6 20.60 -2.28 -32.85
N PRO A 7 19.67 -3.04 -32.24
CA PRO A 7 18.34 -2.53 -31.92
C PRO A 7 18.39 -1.26 -31.05
N ALA A 8 17.68 -0.21 -31.47
CA ALA A 8 17.56 1.00 -30.67
C ALA A 8 16.70 0.79 -29.42
N ILE A 9 17.10 1.40 -28.30
CA ILE A 9 16.36 1.35 -27.03
C ILE A 9 15.81 2.73 -26.67
N ALA A 10 14.62 2.77 -26.06
CA ALA A 10 14.06 4.01 -25.55
C ALA A 10 14.89 4.51 -24.36
N ASN A 11 15.17 5.82 -24.32
CA ASN A 11 15.92 6.48 -23.24
C ASN A 11 17.33 5.91 -23.01
N GLY A 12 17.99 5.43 -24.07
CA GLY A 12 19.38 4.99 -24.02
C GLY A 12 20.06 5.04 -25.38
N ASP A 13 21.35 4.73 -25.39
CA ASP A 13 22.20 4.58 -26.58
C ASP A 13 23.15 3.38 -26.36
N PHE A 14 23.98 3.06 -27.35
CA PHE A 14 25.03 2.06 -27.22
C PHE A 14 26.42 2.62 -27.55
N VAL A 15 27.42 2.02 -26.93
CA VAL A 15 28.84 2.27 -27.17
C VAL A 15 29.42 1.07 -27.90
N SER A 16 30.10 1.33 -29.00
CA SER A 16 30.83 0.31 -29.77
C SER A 16 32.07 0.92 -30.42
N THR A 17 32.99 0.06 -30.85
CA THR A 17 34.22 0.44 -31.55
C THR A 17 33.96 1.02 -32.94
N ASN A 18 32.88 0.60 -33.60
CA ASN A 18 32.43 1.13 -34.89
C ASN A 18 30.89 1.26 -34.87
N ARG A 19 30.34 2.31 -35.47
CA ARG A 19 28.88 2.58 -35.52
C ARG A 19 28.24 2.29 -36.88
N GLU A 20 29.03 2.06 -37.92
CA GLU A 20 28.57 1.82 -39.30
C GLU A 20 28.74 0.36 -39.72
N TYR A 21 29.74 -0.33 -39.18
CA TYR A 21 30.06 -1.71 -39.55
C TYR A 21 30.37 -2.58 -38.34
N PHE A 22 29.59 -3.66 -38.17
CA PHE A 22 29.63 -4.56 -37.01
C PHE A 22 30.08 -5.97 -37.44
N PRO A 23 31.39 -6.25 -37.55
CA PRO A 23 31.87 -7.60 -37.88
C PRO A 23 31.55 -8.60 -36.77
N TYR A 24 31.56 -9.89 -37.13
CA TYR A 24 31.45 -11.00 -36.19
C TYR A 24 32.35 -10.82 -34.96
N GLY A 25 31.79 -11.06 -33.77
CA GLY A 25 32.46 -10.85 -32.48
C GLY A 25 32.45 -9.40 -31.98
N THR A 26 31.88 -8.45 -32.73
CA THR A 26 31.71 -7.06 -32.25
C THR A 26 30.78 -7.03 -31.07
N VAL A 27 31.20 -6.34 -30.01
CA VAL A 27 30.42 -6.14 -28.78
C VAL A 27 29.86 -4.72 -28.78
N VAL A 28 28.59 -4.60 -28.42
CA VAL A 28 27.94 -3.31 -28.17
C VAL A 28 27.45 -3.28 -26.74
N THR A 29 27.76 -2.21 -26.03
CA THR A 29 27.42 -2.01 -24.62
C THR A 29 26.41 -0.89 -24.53
N TYR A 30 25.21 -1.20 -24.04
CA TYR A 30 24.14 -0.20 -23.91
C TYR A 30 24.32 0.65 -22.65
N CYS A 31 23.88 1.90 -22.73
CA CYS A 31 23.84 2.83 -21.62
C CYS A 31 22.53 3.62 -21.65
N CYS A 32 22.00 3.94 -20.48
CA CYS A 32 20.82 4.78 -20.39
C CYS A 32 21.17 6.25 -20.43
N ASN A 33 20.32 7.04 -21.07
CA ASN A 33 20.47 8.49 -21.14
C ASN A 33 20.43 9.07 -19.74
N LEU A 34 21.31 10.02 -19.46
CA LEU A 34 21.22 10.80 -18.24
C LEU A 34 20.14 11.85 -18.42
N GLY A 35 19.40 12.14 -17.35
CA GLY A 35 18.42 13.21 -17.41
C GLY A 35 19.05 14.60 -17.30
N GLU A 36 18.18 15.61 -17.23
CA GLU A 36 18.60 17.00 -17.08
C GLU A 36 19.54 17.14 -15.87
N ARG A 37 20.70 17.79 -16.08
CA ARG A 37 21.79 17.96 -15.11
C ARG A 37 22.64 16.70 -14.82
N LYS A 38 22.73 15.74 -15.76
CA LYS A 38 23.53 14.50 -15.63
C LYS A 38 23.10 13.59 -14.47
N ARG A 39 21.85 13.71 -14.00
CA ARG A 39 21.31 12.82 -12.96
C ARG A 39 20.92 11.48 -13.59
N LYS A 40 21.25 10.39 -12.90
CA LYS A 40 20.80 9.04 -13.28
C LYS A 40 19.28 8.98 -13.12
N LEU A 41 18.57 8.92 -14.25
CA LEU A 41 17.10 8.96 -14.31
C LEU A 41 16.49 7.63 -14.74
N PHE A 42 17.31 6.75 -15.32
CA PHE A 42 16.92 5.41 -15.76
C PHE A 42 17.91 4.38 -15.20
N ASP A 43 17.37 3.24 -14.80
CA ASP A 43 18.11 2.02 -14.50
C ASP A 43 18.02 1.06 -15.70
N LEU A 44 19.14 0.42 -16.01
CA LEU A 44 19.24 -0.55 -17.10
C LEU A 44 18.84 -1.93 -16.60
N VAL A 45 17.85 -2.55 -17.24
CA VAL A 45 17.36 -3.89 -16.93
C VAL A 45 17.56 -4.80 -18.14
N GLY A 46 18.31 -5.88 -17.94
CA GLY A 46 18.70 -6.84 -18.98
C GLY A 46 20.22 -6.98 -19.10
N GLU A 47 20.67 -7.74 -20.10
CA GLU A 47 22.09 -7.90 -20.37
C GLU A 47 22.68 -6.58 -20.90
N LEU A 48 23.76 -6.11 -20.28
CA LEU A 48 24.33 -4.79 -20.56
C LEU A 48 24.98 -4.74 -21.96
N SER A 49 25.50 -5.87 -22.42
CA SER A 49 26.20 -5.98 -23.70
C SER A 49 25.71 -7.16 -24.52
N ILE A 50 25.53 -6.94 -25.82
CA ILE A 50 25.27 -8.01 -26.78
C ILE A 50 26.42 -8.05 -27.78
N TYR A 51 26.63 -9.22 -28.39
CA TYR A 51 27.70 -9.41 -29.36
C TYR A 51 27.17 -10.00 -30.66
N CYS A 52 27.84 -9.66 -31.76
CA CYS A 52 27.51 -10.18 -33.07
C CYS A 52 27.98 -11.64 -33.18
N THR A 53 27.03 -12.54 -33.41
CA THR A 53 27.24 -13.98 -33.58
C THR A 53 26.53 -14.47 -34.86
N SER A 54 26.61 -15.75 -35.17
CA SER A 54 25.94 -16.37 -36.31
C SER A 54 25.64 -17.84 -35.98
N GLU A 55 24.44 -18.30 -36.28
CA GLU A 55 24.05 -19.71 -36.08
C GLU A 55 24.43 -20.59 -37.28
N ASP A 56 24.34 -20.04 -38.49
CA ASP A 56 24.52 -20.75 -39.76
C ASP A 56 25.83 -20.42 -40.47
N ASN A 57 26.68 -19.57 -39.87
CA ASN A 57 27.85 -18.96 -40.49
C ASN A 57 27.57 -18.21 -41.81
N GLN A 58 26.32 -17.79 -42.04
CA GLN A 58 25.91 -17.02 -43.22
C GLN A 58 25.32 -15.66 -42.85
N VAL A 59 24.47 -15.61 -41.81
CA VAL A 59 23.79 -14.38 -41.36
C VAL A 59 24.29 -13.98 -39.97
N GLY A 60 24.64 -12.70 -39.82
CA GLY A 60 25.03 -12.14 -38.52
C GLY A 60 23.79 -11.78 -37.70
N ILE A 61 23.68 -12.34 -36.51
CA ILE A 61 22.62 -12.07 -35.54
C ILE A 61 23.21 -11.58 -34.22
N TRP A 62 22.46 -10.76 -33.49
CA TRP A 62 22.86 -10.36 -32.14
C TRP A 62 22.59 -11.48 -31.15
N SER A 63 23.50 -11.66 -30.19
CA SER A 63 23.46 -12.75 -29.18
C SER A 63 22.23 -12.76 -28.27
N GLY A 64 21.44 -11.68 -28.25
CA GLY A 64 20.26 -11.58 -27.39
C GLY A 64 19.47 -10.28 -27.61
N PRO A 65 18.33 -10.12 -26.90
CA PRO A 65 17.53 -8.91 -26.95
C PRO A 65 18.26 -7.73 -26.29
N PRO A 66 17.97 -6.48 -26.73
CA PRO A 66 18.55 -5.30 -26.10
C PRO A 66 17.96 -5.08 -24.68
N PRO A 67 18.71 -4.44 -23.76
CA PRO A 67 18.21 -4.11 -22.44
C PRO A 67 17.19 -2.96 -22.49
N ARG A 68 16.50 -2.71 -21.37
CA ARG A 68 15.52 -1.63 -21.23
C ARG A 68 15.97 -0.63 -20.20
N CYS A 69 15.90 0.65 -20.55
CA CYS A 69 16.08 1.77 -19.63
C CYS A 69 14.74 2.13 -18.99
N ILE A 70 14.56 1.76 -17.72
CA ILE A 70 13.33 2.03 -16.97
C ILE A 70 13.60 3.09 -15.91
N ILE A 71 12.61 3.91 -15.59
CA ILE A 71 12.73 4.85 -14.48
C ILE A 71 12.86 4.01 -13.20
N PRO A 72 13.86 4.25 -12.32
CA PRO A 72 13.95 3.57 -11.05
C PRO A 72 12.65 3.77 -10.30
N ASN A 73 11.98 2.67 -9.94
CA ASN A 73 10.82 2.70 -9.05
C ASN A 73 11.29 3.06 -7.64
N LYS A 74 11.62 4.33 -7.44
CA LYS A 74 11.92 4.91 -6.13
C LYS A 74 10.69 5.70 -5.72
N CYS A 75 9.76 5.04 -5.05
CA CYS A 75 8.75 5.79 -4.31
C CYS A 75 9.37 6.32 -3.03
N THR A 76 9.07 7.57 -2.74
CA THR A 76 9.21 8.14 -1.40
C THR A 76 8.43 7.29 -0.40
N ARG A 77 8.96 7.24 0.82
CA ARG A 77 8.33 6.51 1.91
C ARG A 77 6.95 7.12 2.17
N PRO A 78 5.86 6.35 2.03
CA PRO A 78 4.52 6.86 2.23
C PRO A 78 4.30 7.15 3.71
N GLU A 79 3.73 8.32 3.99
CA GLU A 79 3.38 8.77 5.33
C GLU A 79 1.85 8.70 5.50
N VAL A 80 1.40 7.96 6.51
CA VAL A 80 -0.01 7.85 6.87
C VAL A 80 -0.14 8.32 8.31
N GLU A 81 -0.84 9.43 8.52
CA GLU A 81 -1.05 10.00 9.84
C GLU A 81 -1.81 9.00 10.73
N ASN A 82 -1.34 8.78 11.96
CA ASN A 82 -1.85 7.75 12.88
C ASN A 82 -1.81 6.32 12.32
N GLY A 83 -1.06 6.10 11.22
CA GLY A 83 -0.77 4.81 10.63
C GLY A 83 0.59 4.27 11.04
N ILE A 84 0.68 2.96 11.18
CA ILE A 84 1.88 2.20 11.45
C ILE A 84 2.15 1.34 10.22
N MET A 85 3.30 1.55 9.60
CA MET A 85 3.78 0.72 8.50
C MET A 85 4.35 -0.58 9.06
N MET A 86 3.84 -1.71 8.57
CA MET A 86 4.25 -3.05 9.01
C MET A 86 5.41 -3.66 8.20
N SER A 87 5.95 -2.96 7.19
CA SER A 87 7.09 -3.48 6.43
C SER A 87 8.37 -3.46 7.29
N GLU A 88 9.00 -4.62 7.45
CA GLU A 88 10.22 -4.80 8.25
C GLU A 88 11.48 -4.21 7.59
N ASN A 89 11.45 -3.97 6.28
CA ASN A 89 12.68 -3.59 5.57
C ASN A 89 12.79 -2.08 5.38
N ARG A 90 13.74 -1.46 6.08
CA ARG A 90 14.10 -0.04 5.94
C ARG A 90 14.87 0.27 4.64
N SER A 91 15.14 -0.75 3.83
CA SER A 91 16.11 -0.72 2.75
C SER A 91 15.42 -1.03 1.43
N LEU A 92 15.16 0.02 0.64
CA LEU A 92 14.86 -0.02 -0.80
C LEU A 92 13.41 -0.43 -1.15
N PHE A 93 12.51 0.55 -1.20
CA PHE A 93 11.14 0.44 -1.73
C PHE A 93 11.09 0.24 -3.26
N LEU A 94 11.91 -0.65 -3.80
CA LEU A 94 11.81 -1.11 -5.17
C LEU A 94 10.83 -2.30 -5.19
N HIS A 95 9.65 -2.11 -5.78
CA HIS A 95 8.67 -3.18 -6.02
C HIS A 95 8.03 -3.79 -4.76
N GLU A 96 8.16 -3.17 -3.59
CA GLU A 96 7.62 -3.71 -2.35
C GLU A 96 6.15 -3.30 -2.12
N MET A 97 5.31 -4.31 -1.89
CA MET A 97 4.01 -4.14 -1.26
C MET A 97 4.22 -3.74 0.19
N VAL A 98 3.58 -2.65 0.60
CA VAL A 98 3.62 -2.14 1.96
C VAL A 98 2.26 -2.32 2.60
N ARG A 99 2.26 -2.85 3.82
CA ARG A 99 1.06 -3.00 4.64
C ARG A 99 1.04 -1.96 5.74
N PHE A 100 -0.15 -1.43 6.01
CA PHE A 100 -0.42 -0.50 7.09
C PHE A 100 -1.37 -1.10 8.13
N THR A 101 -1.26 -0.60 9.34
CA THR A 101 -2.27 -0.72 10.40
C THR A 101 -2.46 0.64 11.06
N CYS A 102 -3.62 0.92 11.65
CA CYS A 102 -3.79 2.15 12.42
C CYS A 102 -3.29 1.99 13.86
N GLN A 103 -2.89 3.11 14.47
CA GLN A 103 -2.60 3.18 15.90
C GLN A 103 -3.84 2.81 16.73
N PRO A 104 -3.66 2.32 17.98
CA PRO A 104 -4.77 2.05 18.88
C PRO A 104 -5.70 3.27 19.03
N GLY A 105 -7.01 3.06 18.89
CA GLY A 105 -8.01 4.13 18.93
C GLY A 105 -8.33 4.78 17.58
N PHE A 106 -7.69 4.32 16.50
CA PHE A 106 -7.98 4.72 15.12
C PHE A 106 -8.45 3.51 14.29
N THR A 107 -9.33 3.77 13.34
CA THR A 107 -9.80 2.78 12.36
C THR A 107 -9.36 3.18 10.96
N MET A 108 -9.03 2.16 10.16
CA MET A 108 -8.55 2.31 8.80
C MET A 108 -9.72 2.52 7.84
N LYS A 109 -9.58 3.51 6.96
CA LYS A 109 -10.43 3.72 5.80
C LYS A 109 -9.59 3.55 4.54
N GLY A 110 -10.04 2.67 3.64
CA GLY A 110 -9.33 2.34 2.42
C GLY A 110 -8.50 1.06 2.54
N PRO A 111 -7.57 0.83 1.59
CA PRO A 111 -6.83 -0.41 1.46
C PRO A 111 -5.70 -0.53 2.49
N SER A 112 -5.59 -1.69 3.16
CA SER A 112 -4.50 -1.93 4.11
C SER A 112 -3.14 -2.21 3.47
N THR A 113 -3.13 -2.47 2.16
CA THR A 113 -1.94 -2.86 1.40
C THR A 113 -1.88 -2.05 0.12
N VAL A 114 -0.71 -1.47 -0.14
CA VAL A 114 -0.42 -0.64 -1.31
C VAL A 114 0.91 -1.05 -1.93
N HIS A 115 1.11 -0.78 -3.21
CA HIS A 115 2.38 -1.02 -3.89
C HIS A 115 2.84 0.24 -4.64
N CYS A 116 4.15 0.40 -4.75
CA CYS A 116 4.75 1.46 -5.54
C CYS A 116 4.68 1.11 -7.03
N GLN A 117 3.95 1.91 -7.82
CA GLN A 117 3.89 1.75 -9.28
C GLN A 117 5.04 2.51 -9.99
N GLY A 118 5.88 3.22 -9.24
CA GLY A 118 6.90 4.13 -9.75
C GLY A 118 6.42 5.59 -9.75
N GLN A 119 7.35 6.52 -10.02
CA GLN A 119 7.06 7.97 -10.08
C GLN A 119 6.31 8.52 -8.84
N ASP A 120 6.67 8.06 -7.64
CA ASP A 120 6.01 8.45 -6.38
C ASP A 120 4.51 8.13 -6.29
N GLN A 121 4.00 7.23 -7.14
CA GLN A 121 2.60 6.82 -7.12
C GLN A 121 2.41 5.51 -6.36
N TRP A 122 1.66 5.58 -5.26
CA TRP A 122 1.19 4.43 -4.49
C TRP A 122 -0.19 4.00 -4.95
N VAL A 123 -0.35 2.72 -5.26
CA VAL A 123 -1.59 2.16 -5.77
C VAL A 123 -1.98 0.90 -5.00
N PRO A 124 -3.25 0.72 -4.61
CA PRO A 124 -4.29 1.76 -4.55
C PRO A 124 -3.89 2.94 -3.63
N GLU A 125 -4.68 4.02 -3.62
CA GLU A 125 -4.39 5.20 -2.80
C GLU A 125 -4.13 4.85 -1.33
N LEU A 126 -3.26 5.63 -0.68
CA LEU A 126 -2.88 5.38 0.71
C LEU A 126 -4.10 5.35 1.64
N PRO A 127 -4.14 4.44 2.63
CA PRO A 127 -5.21 4.41 3.60
C PRO A 127 -5.19 5.67 4.49
N SER A 128 -6.33 5.99 5.07
CA SER A 128 -6.44 7.01 6.12
C SER A 128 -6.83 6.37 7.45
N CYS A 129 -6.18 6.81 8.54
CA CYS A 129 -6.53 6.40 9.89
C CYS A 129 -7.37 7.49 10.54
N SER A 130 -8.63 7.18 10.82
CA SER A 130 -9.56 8.11 11.46
C SER A 130 -9.85 7.67 12.88
N ARG A 131 -9.96 8.63 13.81
CA ARG A 131 -10.22 8.32 15.22
C ARG A 131 -11.54 7.58 15.34
N VAL A 132 -11.57 6.48 16.08
CA VAL A 132 -12.82 5.72 16.28
C VAL A 132 -13.78 6.63 17.03
N LYS A 133 -15.00 6.76 16.49
CA LYS A 133 -16.05 7.51 17.17
C LYS A 133 -16.40 6.80 18.49
N SER A 134 -16.84 7.56 19.47
CA SER A 134 -17.42 6.98 20.68
C SER A 134 -18.77 6.34 20.34
N CYS A 135 -19.20 5.34 21.11
CA CYS A 135 -20.57 4.86 20.99
C CYS A 135 -21.57 5.97 21.32
N ALA A 136 -22.74 5.92 20.68
CA ALA A 136 -23.79 6.91 20.91
C ALA A 136 -24.17 6.97 22.39
N ALA A 137 -24.41 8.17 22.92
CA ALA A 137 -24.93 8.33 24.26
C ALA A 137 -26.35 7.72 24.33
N LEU A 138 -26.57 6.80 25.26
CA LEU A 138 -27.87 6.13 25.49
C LEU A 138 -28.80 6.98 26.39
N LEU A 139 -28.69 8.30 26.32
CA LEU A 139 -29.51 9.21 27.12
C LEU A 139 -30.99 8.99 26.75
N ASP A 140 -31.83 8.84 27.79
CA ASP A 140 -33.29 8.70 27.70
C ASP A 140 -33.83 7.41 27.02
N GLN A 141 -32.99 6.37 26.86
CA GLN A 141 -33.41 5.12 26.19
C GLN A 141 -34.10 4.08 27.08
N LEU A 142 -34.32 4.35 28.38
CA LEU A 142 -34.92 3.39 29.30
C LEU A 142 -36.08 4.02 30.10
N PRO A 143 -37.33 3.90 29.64
CA PRO A 143 -38.50 4.30 30.42
C PRO A 143 -38.62 3.47 31.70
N ASN A 144 -39.03 4.08 32.82
CA ASN A 144 -39.16 3.44 34.13
C ASN A 144 -37.86 2.77 34.62
N GLY A 145 -36.73 3.38 34.27
CA GLY A 145 -35.41 2.97 34.68
C GLY A 145 -34.37 4.04 34.44
N ARG A 146 -33.13 3.72 34.80
CA ARG A 146 -31.96 4.57 34.65
C ARG A 146 -30.80 3.82 34.00
N VAL A 147 -30.06 4.53 33.16
CA VAL A 147 -28.84 4.03 32.52
C VAL A 147 -27.64 4.57 33.28
N LEU A 148 -26.81 3.68 33.83
CA LEU A 148 -25.53 4.03 34.43
C LEU A 148 -24.48 4.16 33.33
N VAL A 149 -24.15 5.40 32.98
CA VAL A 149 -23.22 5.74 31.91
C VAL A 149 -21.87 6.16 32.49
N PRO A 150 -20.73 5.62 32.01
CA PRO A 150 -19.41 6.08 32.41
C PRO A 150 -19.05 7.44 31.79
N LEU A 151 -18.07 8.15 32.35
CA LEU A 151 -17.60 9.45 31.81
C LEU A 151 -17.09 9.35 30.37
N ASN A 152 -16.62 8.18 29.93
CA ASN A 152 -16.02 7.98 28.62
C ASN A 152 -16.70 6.82 27.88
N LEU A 153 -17.30 7.11 26.74
CA LEU A 153 -18.05 6.17 25.87
C LEU A 153 -17.17 5.57 24.77
N GLN A 154 -15.86 5.50 25.00
CA GLN A 154 -14.91 4.89 24.07
C GLN A 154 -15.10 3.37 23.98
N LEU A 155 -14.40 2.77 23.01
CA LEU A 155 -14.33 1.32 22.85
C LEU A 155 -13.99 0.61 24.17
N GLY A 156 -14.77 -0.42 24.50
CA GLY A 156 -14.68 -1.16 25.75
C GLY A 156 -15.53 -0.57 26.90
N ALA A 157 -16.12 0.61 26.75
CA ALA A 157 -17.00 1.19 27.77
C ALA A 157 -18.19 0.27 28.04
N LYS A 158 -18.59 0.16 29.32
CA LYS A 158 -19.76 -0.61 29.77
C LYS A 158 -20.81 0.35 30.30
N VAL A 159 -22.04 0.22 29.81
CA VAL A 159 -23.23 0.81 30.42
C VAL A 159 -24.03 -0.26 31.12
N SER A 160 -24.70 0.10 32.21
CA SER A 160 -25.59 -0.82 32.94
C SER A 160 -26.99 -0.23 33.02
N PHE A 161 -27.99 -1.10 32.94
CA PHE A 161 -29.40 -0.73 32.96
C PHE A 161 -30.01 -1.15 34.29
N ILE A 162 -30.75 -0.25 34.93
CA ILE A 162 -31.42 -0.49 36.21
C ILE A 162 -32.86 -0.02 36.06
N CYS A 163 -33.82 -0.90 36.32
CA CYS A 163 -35.23 -0.50 36.38
C CYS A 163 -35.55 0.15 37.73
N ASP A 164 -36.54 1.05 37.73
CA ASP A 164 -37.05 1.65 38.95
C ASP A 164 -37.86 0.63 39.77
N GLU A 165 -38.17 0.98 41.01
CA GLU A 165 -38.87 0.09 41.93
C GLU A 165 -40.26 -0.30 41.38
N GLY A 166 -40.61 -1.58 41.44
CA GLY A 166 -41.85 -2.13 40.87
C GLY A 166 -41.75 -2.60 39.41
N PHE A 167 -40.58 -2.47 38.77
CA PHE A 167 -40.34 -2.92 37.40
C PHE A 167 -39.25 -3.99 37.32
N GLN A 168 -39.47 -5.02 36.50
CA GLN A 168 -38.47 -6.02 36.15
C GLN A 168 -37.82 -5.75 34.79
N LEU A 169 -36.50 -5.97 34.72
CA LEU A 169 -35.70 -5.80 33.50
C LEU A 169 -35.84 -7.00 32.57
N LYS A 170 -36.32 -6.77 31.34
CA LYS A 170 -36.34 -7.75 30.24
C LYS A 170 -35.26 -7.40 29.21
N GLY A 171 -34.27 -8.27 29.09
CA GLY A 171 -33.16 -8.14 28.13
C GLY A 171 -31.79 -8.10 28.81
N SER A 172 -30.81 -7.51 28.15
CA SER A 172 -29.44 -7.40 28.68
C SER A 172 -29.38 -6.34 29.78
N SER A 173 -28.87 -6.71 30.96
CA SER A 173 -28.63 -5.76 32.07
C SER A 173 -27.43 -4.83 31.85
N ALA A 174 -26.60 -5.11 30.84
CA ALA A 174 -25.47 -4.29 30.45
C ALA A 174 -25.22 -4.34 28.95
N SER A 175 -24.59 -3.30 28.41
CA SER A 175 -24.13 -3.23 27.03
C SER A 175 -22.69 -2.70 26.98
N TYR A 176 -21.91 -3.20 26.02
CA TYR A 176 -20.50 -2.88 25.84
C TYR A 176 -20.30 -2.18 24.49
N CYS A 177 -19.50 -1.11 24.49
CA CYS A 177 -19.12 -0.41 23.28
C CYS A 177 -18.06 -1.23 22.54
N VAL A 178 -18.45 -1.86 21.43
CA VAL A 178 -17.59 -2.76 20.65
C VAL A 178 -17.37 -2.19 19.25
N LEU A 179 -16.28 -2.59 18.60
CA LEU A 179 -16.01 -2.26 17.21
C LEU A 179 -16.65 -3.33 16.32
N VAL A 180 -17.60 -2.93 15.49
CA VAL A 180 -18.21 -3.79 14.47
C VAL A 180 -17.80 -3.26 13.10
N GLY A 181 -16.86 -3.96 12.45
CA GLY A 181 -16.25 -3.48 11.21
C GLY A 181 -15.44 -2.20 11.45
N THR A 182 -15.95 -1.07 10.96
CA THR A 182 -15.33 0.26 11.11
C THR A 182 -16.09 1.19 12.07
N GLU A 183 -17.20 0.74 12.65
CA GLU A 183 -18.05 1.54 13.51
C GLU A 183 -18.08 1.04 14.96
N SER A 184 -18.23 1.97 15.91
CA SER A 184 -18.40 1.69 17.33
C SER A 184 -19.89 1.56 17.66
N LEU A 185 -20.33 0.37 18.07
CA LEU A 185 -21.73 0.09 18.38
C LEU A 185 -21.88 -0.57 19.74
N TRP A 186 -23.06 -0.39 20.34
CA TRP A 186 -23.47 -1.13 21.53
C TRP A 186 -23.77 -2.57 21.17
N ASN A 187 -23.14 -3.53 21.85
CA ASN A 187 -23.30 -4.95 21.55
C ASN A 187 -24.68 -5.52 21.94
N SER A 188 -25.45 -4.80 22.73
CA SER A 188 -26.83 -5.11 23.11
C SER A 188 -27.72 -3.87 22.95
N SER A 189 -28.96 -4.09 22.51
CA SER A 189 -30.01 -3.07 22.50
C SER A 189 -30.45 -2.70 23.92
N ALA A 190 -31.10 -1.53 24.06
CA ALA A 190 -31.70 -1.13 25.33
C ALA A 190 -32.77 -2.16 25.78
N PRO A 191 -32.77 -2.60 27.05
CA PRO A 191 -33.78 -3.50 27.58
C PRO A 191 -35.10 -2.77 27.85
N VAL A 192 -36.15 -3.52 28.22
CA VAL A 192 -37.45 -2.97 28.61
C VAL A 192 -37.70 -3.21 30.09
N CYS A 193 -38.20 -2.21 30.80
CA CYS A 193 -38.67 -2.33 32.19
C CYS A 193 -40.18 -2.57 32.17
N GLU A 194 -40.60 -3.78 32.51
CA GLU A 194 -42.01 -4.19 32.58
C GLU A 194 -42.46 -4.20 34.04
N HIS A 195 -43.69 -3.76 34.31
CA HIS A 195 -44.25 -3.85 35.65
C HIS A 195 -44.40 -5.31 36.05
N GLU A 196 -44.09 -5.60 37.31
CA GLU A 196 -44.26 -6.94 37.89
C GLU A 196 -45.74 -7.36 38.01
#